data_AF-A0A1I3ZYW2-F1
#
_entry.id   AF-A0A1I3ZYW2-F1
#
_cell.length_a   1.000
_cell.length_b   1.000
_cell.length_c   1.000
_cell.angle_alpha   90.00
_cell.angle_beta   90.00
_cell.angle_gamma   90.00
#
_symmetry.space_group_name_H-M   'P 1'
#
loop_
_entity.id
_entity.type
_entity.pdbx_description
1 polymer ?
#
loop_
_entity_poly.entity_id
_entity_poly.type
_entity_poly.pdbx_seq_one_letter_code
_entity_poly.pdbx_strand_id
1 'polypeptide(L)'
;MHEDIVCKQLEKLVDEINASNSNYKIKFNRQVKQTKNMSLSGANGRLGVQPSSVGYDISLSGKSIQKQMYSFMKELCNKECDGYKQLNTKLGKKDQPYWRVSDFSVVKKAAYNYATTSE
;
A
#
# COMPACT_ATOMS: atom_id res chain seq x y z
N MET A 1 -3.55 -20.25 -2.43
CA MET A 1 -2.08 -20.48 -2.49
C MET A 1 -1.34 -19.29 -3.14
N HIS A 2 -1.76 -18.04 -2.89
CA HIS A 2 -1.09 -16.84 -3.43
C HIS A 2 -0.66 -15.87 -2.32
N GLU A 3 -1.37 -15.84 -1.18
CA GLU A 3 -1.09 -14.91 -0.08
C GLU A 3 0.30 -15.07 0.55
N ASP A 4 0.78 -16.30 0.71
CA ASP A 4 2.09 -16.54 1.34
C ASP A 4 3.27 -16.12 0.45
N ILE A 5 3.09 -16.15 -0.87
CA ILE A 5 4.08 -15.61 -1.82
C ILE A 5 4.13 -14.09 -1.67
N VAL A 6 2.97 -13.43 -1.65
CA VAL A 6 2.89 -11.97 -1.46
C VAL A 6 3.48 -11.55 -0.11
N CYS A 7 3.23 -12.33 0.96
CA CYS A 7 3.84 -12.08 2.27
C CYS A 7 5.37 -12.08 2.18
N LYS A 8 5.97 -13.16 1.64
CA LYS A 8 7.43 -13.26 1.51
C LYS A 8 8.01 -12.16 0.62
N GLN A 9 7.31 -11.79 -0.45
CA GLN A 9 7.72 -10.69 -1.32
C GLN A 9 7.69 -9.35 -0.60
N LEU A 10 6.68 -9.09 0.24
CA LEU A 10 6.56 -7.86 1.02
C LEU A 10 7.56 -7.80 2.18
N GLU A 11 7.81 -8.91 2.88
CA GLU A 11 8.86 -9.02 3.91
C GLU A 11 10.23 -8.69 3.30
N LYS A 12 10.59 -9.36 2.21
CA LYS A 12 11.83 -9.09 1.49
C LYS A 12 11.92 -7.64 1.00
N LEU A 13 10.83 -7.08 0.51
CA LEU A 13 10.78 -5.69 0.05
C LEU A 13 11.01 -4.70 1.20
N VAL A 14 10.46 -4.96 2.40
CA VAL A 14 10.73 -4.13 3.58
C VAL A 14 12.20 -4.20 3.98
N ASP A 15 12.80 -5.39 3.96
CA ASP A 15 14.23 -5.56 4.22
C ASP A 15 15.08 -4.80 3.20
N GLU A 16 14.75 -4.91 1.90
CA GLU A 16 15.41 -4.15 0.82
C GLU A 16 15.31 -2.63 1.02
N ILE A 17 14.14 -2.12 1.41
CA ILE A 17 13.92 -0.69 1.65
C ILE A 17 14.75 -0.21 2.84
N ASN A 18 14.67 -0.90 3.98
CA ASN A 18 15.40 -0.51 5.19
C ASN A 18 16.92 -0.65 5.02
N ALA A 19 17.39 -1.62 4.23
CA ALA A 19 18.80 -1.76 3.88
C ALA A 19 19.30 -0.63 2.96
N SER A 20 18.42 -0.06 2.13
CA SER A 20 18.78 1.02 1.20
C SER A 20 19.01 2.37 1.89
N ASN A 21 18.42 2.60 3.06
CA ASN A 21 18.59 3.81 3.84
C ASN A 21 18.29 3.54 5.32
N SER A 22 19.29 3.72 6.18
CA SER A 22 19.21 3.46 7.62
C SER A 22 18.20 4.34 8.37
N ASN A 23 17.74 5.44 7.77
CA ASN A 23 16.70 6.30 8.36
C ASN A 23 15.30 5.72 8.18
N TYR A 24 15.09 4.82 7.20
CA TYR A 24 13.81 4.16 7.02
C TYR A 24 13.57 3.14 8.13
N LYS A 25 12.34 3.13 8.64
CA LYS A 25 11.89 2.22 9.71
C LYS A 25 10.61 1.51 9.30
N ILE A 26 10.58 1.05 8.05
CA ILE A 26 9.40 0.42 7.48
C ILE A 26 9.18 -0.94 8.13
N LYS A 27 7.92 -1.25 8.43
CA LYS A 27 7.50 -2.51 9.03
C LYS A 27 6.41 -3.14 8.20
N PHE A 28 6.54 -4.43 7.95
CA PHE A 28 5.47 -5.25 7.39
C PHE A 28 4.47 -5.65 8.48
N ASN A 29 3.18 -5.63 8.15
CA ASN A 29 2.11 -6.03 9.05
C ASN A 29 1.10 -6.88 8.30
N ARG A 30 0.66 -7.98 8.90
CA ARG A 30 -0.39 -8.88 8.40
C ARG A 30 -1.46 -9.06 9.47
N GLN A 31 -2.73 -8.95 9.12
CA GLN A 31 -3.80 -9.22 10.09
C GLN A 31 -3.92 -10.73 10.36
N VAL A 32 -4.02 -11.09 11.64
CA VAL A 32 -4.12 -12.49 12.08
C VAL A 32 -5.39 -13.18 11.56
N LYS A 33 -6.53 -12.48 11.59
CA LYS A 33 -7.84 -13.04 11.17
C LYS A 33 -8.12 -12.95 9.68
N GLN A 34 -7.45 -12.03 8.98
CA GLN A 34 -7.61 -11.83 7.55
C GLN A 34 -6.23 -11.69 6.94
N THR A 35 -5.60 -12.83 6.70
CA THR A 35 -4.21 -12.95 6.24
C THR A 35 -3.90 -12.22 4.94
N LYS A 36 -4.92 -11.99 4.11
CA LYS A 36 -4.87 -11.14 2.90
C LYS A 36 -4.69 -9.65 3.17
N ASN A 37 -5.02 -9.18 4.38
CA ASN A 37 -4.89 -7.78 4.75
C ASN A 37 -3.46 -7.51 5.23
N MET A 38 -2.62 -7.11 4.29
CA MET A 38 -1.24 -6.74 4.54
C MET A 38 -1.06 -5.22 4.43
N SER A 39 -0.09 -4.67 5.16
CA SER A 39 0.24 -3.25 5.08
C SER A 39 1.68 -2.97 5.50
N LEU A 40 2.22 -1.88 4.95
CA LEU A 40 3.45 -1.27 5.41
C LEU A 40 3.11 -0.11 6.36
N SER A 41 3.89 0.03 7.41
CA SER A 41 3.84 1.13 8.38
C SER A 41 5.24 1.66 8.67
N GLY A 42 5.37 2.78 9.37
CA GLY A 42 6.67 3.35 9.76
C GLY A 42 7.09 4.59 8.97
N ALA A 43 6.23 5.03 8.04
CA ALA A 43 6.23 6.36 7.45
C ALA A 43 4.84 7.00 7.67
N ASN A 44 4.45 8.01 6.89
CA ASN A 44 3.17 8.69 7.09
C ASN A 44 1.98 7.74 6.85
N GLY A 45 1.14 7.48 7.85
CA GLY A 45 -0.02 6.60 7.71
C GLY A 45 0.36 5.15 7.36
N ARG A 46 -0.45 4.47 6.55
CA ARG A 46 -0.19 3.07 6.13
C ARG A 46 -0.43 2.85 4.65
N LEU A 47 0.48 2.10 4.02
CA LEU A 47 0.31 1.59 2.67
C LEU A 47 -0.25 0.17 2.74
N GLY A 48 -1.52 -0.03 2.38
CA GLY A 48 -2.14 -1.35 2.32
C GLY A 48 -1.79 -2.08 1.03
N VAL A 49 -1.53 -3.38 1.11
CA VAL A 49 -1.33 -4.27 -0.03
C VAL A 49 -2.21 -5.50 0.19
N GLN A 50 -3.13 -5.78 -0.74
CA GLN A 50 -4.03 -6.92 -0.66
C GLN A 50 -4.00 -7.69 -1.98
N PRO A 51 -3.90 -9.03 -1.99
CA PRO A 51 -4.08 -9.79 -3.20
C PRO A 51 -5.53 -9.65 -3.70
N SER A 52 -5.70 -9.57 -5.01
CA SER A 52 -6.99 -9.51 -5.69
C SER A 52 -7.03 -10.53 -6.84
N SER A 53 -8.21 -10.72 -7.45
CA SER A 53 -8.36 -11.65 -8.57
C SER A 53 -7.52 -11.30 -9.81
N VAL A 54 -7.03 -10.05 -9.90
CA VAL A 54 -6.27 -9.54 -11.05
C VAL A 54 -4.81 -9.22 -10.68
N GLY A 55 -4.43 -9.43 -9.41
CA GLY A 55 -3.09 -9.13 -8.89
C GLY A 55 -3.14 -8.58 -7.48
N TYR A 56 -2.99 -7.26 -7.34
CA TYR A 56 -2.80 -6.58 -6.07
C TYR A 56 -3.62 -5.28 -6.00
N ASP A 57 -4.26 -5.05 -4.87
CA ASP A 57 -4.84 -3.76 -4.51
C ASP A 57 -3.84 -3.02 -3.60
N ILE A 58 -3.36 -1.87 -4.04
CA ILE A 58 -2.52 -0.94 -3.27
C ILE A 58 -3.44 0.16 -2.73
N SER A 59 -3.46 0.40 -1.42
CA SER A 59 -4.37 1.38 -0.80
C SER A 59 -3.67 2.35 0.16
N LEU A 60 -4.17 3.58 0.24
CA LEU A 60 -3.59 4.65 1.06
C LEU A 60 -4.44 4.91 2.31
N SER A 61 -4.03 4.38 3.46
CA SER A 61 -4.77 4.51 4.72
C SER A 61 -4.21 5.64 5.57
N GLY A 62 -4.94 6.75 5.63
CA GLY A 62 -4.58 7.97 6.36
C GLY A 62 -4.72 9.21 5.47
N LYS A 63 -5.15 10.34 6.03
CA LYS A 63 -5.37 11.56 5.22
C LYS A 63 -4.07 12.20 4.76
N SER A 64 -3.02 12.15 5.57
CA SER A 64 -1.74 12.75 5.24
C SER A 64 -1.00 11.96 4.14
N ILE A 65 -0.93 10.63 4.23
CA ILE A 65 -0.43 9.79 3.14
C ILE A 65 -1.22 9.95 1.84
N GLN A 66 -2.56 10.07 1.90
CA GLN A 66 -3.36 10.34 0.71
C GLN A 66 -2.92 11.65 0.04
N LYS A 67 -2.72 12.72 0.80
CA LYS A 67 -2.26 14.00 0.22
C LYS A 67 -0.88 13.89 -0.46
N GLN A 68 0.03 13.11 0.11
CA GLN A 68 1.40 13.00 -0.41
C GLN A 68 1.51 12.02 -1.58
N MET A 69 0.80 10.89 -1.53
CA MET A 69 0.97 9.80 -2.48
C MET A 69 -0.09 9.73 -3.57
N TYR A 70 -1.23 10.43 -3.47
CA TYR A 70 -2.31 10.26 -4.44
C TYR A 70 -1.88 10.62 -5.87
N SER A 71 -1.24 11.78 -6.06
CA SER A 71 -0.75 12.20 -7.39
C SER A 71 0.27 11.22 -7.93
N PHE A 72 1.21 10.79 -7.09
CA PHE A 72 2.20 9.77 -7.45
C PHE A 72 1.56 8.46 -7.88
N MET A 73 0.55 7.97 -7.13
CA MET A 73 -0.15 6.73 -7.47
C MET A 73 -0.94 6.85 -8.78
N LYS A 74 -1.54 8.01 -9.03
CA LYS A 74 -2.24 8.31 -10.29
C LYS A 74 -1.29 8.26 -11.48
N GLU A 75 -0.12 8.88 -11.36
CA GLU A 75 0.93 8.87 -12.39
C GLU A 75 1.50 7.45 -12.58
N LEU A 76 1.86 6.79 -11.48
CA LEU A 76 2.44 5.45 -11.48
C LEU A 76 1.51 4.41 -12.15
N CYS A 77 0.20 4.52 -11.91
CA CYS A 77 -0.79 3.61 -12.49
C CYS A 77 -1.36 4.10 -13.82
N ASN A 78 -1.05 5.32 -14.24
CA ASN A 78 -1.65 6.03 -15.37
C ASN A 78 -3.19 6.01 -15.36
N LYS A 79 -3.79 6.12 -14.18
CA LYS A 79 -5.25 6.11 -13.98
C LYS A 79 -5.65 6.70 -12.63
N GLU A 80 -6.91 7.12 -12.52
CA GLU A 80 -7.54 7.38 -11.22
C GLU A 80 -7.65 6.11 -10.37
N CYS A 81 -7.92 6.29 -9.07
CA CYS A 81 -8.15 5.14 -8.18
C CYS A 81 -9.35 4.29 -8.63
N ASP A 82 -9.25 2.97 -8.46
CA ASP A 82 -10.31 2.02 -8.82
C ASP A 82 -11.47 2.02 -7.81
N GLY A 83 -11.31 2.77 -6.71
CA GLY A 83 -12.34 2.99 -5.70
C GLY A 83 -11.76 3.22 -4.32
N TYR A 84 -12.59 2.97 -3.31
CA TYR A 84 -12.29 3.25 -1.90
C TYR A 84 -12.62 2.05 -1.03
N LYS A 85 -11.67 1.64 -0.17
CA LYS A 85 -11.83 0.49 0.73
C LYS A 85 -12.73 0.79 1.92
N GLN A 86 -12.89 2.07 2.27
CA GLN A 86 -13.79 2.52 3.33
C GLN A 86 -14.82 3.49 2.75
N LEU A 87 -16.08 3.05 2.76
CA LEU A 87 -17.22 3.85 2.33
C LEU A 87 -18.12 4.06 3.54
N ASN A 88 -18.27 5.30 3.98
CA ASN A 88 -19.36 5.67 4.88
C ASN A 88 -20.48 6.24 4.02
N THR A 89 -21.41 5.38 3.62
CA THR A 89 -22.53 5.71 2.73
C THR A 89 -23.45 6.77 3.33
N LYS A 90 -23.64 6.76 4.65
CA LYS A 90 -24.46 7.74 5.37
C LYS A 90 -23.89 9.17 5.29
N LEU A 91 -22.57 9.31 5.31
CA LEU A 91 -21.87 10.60 5.25
C LEU A 91 -21.31 10.94 3.87
N GLY A 92 -21.54 10.09 2.86
CA GLY A 92 -20.90 10.22 1.54
C GLY A 92 -19.37 10.17 1.57
N LYS A 93 -18.76 9.71 2.68
CA LYS A 93 -17.31 9.77 2.88
C LYS A 93 -16.64 8.59 2.20
N LYS A 94 -15.73 8.91 1.28
CA LYS A 94 -14.86 7.98 0.57
C LYS A 94 -13.46 8.06 1.17
N ASP A 95 -13.03 6.99 1.83
CA ASP A 95 -11.73 6.90 2.49
C ASP A 95 -10.95 5.68 1.99
N GLN A 96 -9.63 5.77 2.10
CA GLN A 96 -8.70 4.73 1.71
C GLN A 96 -8.82 4.38 0.20
N PRO A 97 -8.44 5.31 -0.70
CA PRO A 97 -8.42 5.03 -2.12
C PRO A 97 -7.50 3.85 -2.42
N TYR A 98 -7.83 3.08 -3.45
CA TYR A 98 -7.00 1.95 -3.89
C TYR A 98 -6.82 1.89 -5.41
N TRP A 99 -5.69 1.33 -5.83
CA TRP A 99 -5.36 1.00 -7.20
C TRP A 99 -5.14 -0.50 -7.32
N ARG A 100 -5.82 -1.13 -8.28
CA ARG A 100 -5.63 -2.52 -8.66
C ARG A 100 -4.60 -2.60 -9.78
N VAL A 101 -3.56 -3.39 -9.55
CA VAL A 101 -2.45 -3.61 -10.47
C VAL A 101 -2.14 -5.09 -10.59
N SER A 102 -1.71 -5.53 -11.78
CA SER A 102 -1.34 -6.93 -12.03
C SER A 102 0.14 -7.24 -11.78
N ASP A 103 0.98 -6.20 -11.70
CA ASP A 103 2.43 -6.34 -11.59
C ASP A 103 2.94 -5.90 -10.20
N PHE A 104 3.69 -6.78 -9.55
CA PHE A 104 4.34 -6.52 -8.27
C PHE A 104 5.41 -5.42 -8.36
N SER A 105 5.96 -5.14 -9.55
CA SER A 105 6.88 -4.01 -9.75
C SER A 105 6.24 -2.66 -9.37
N VAL A 106 4.92 -2.52 -9.56
CA VAL A 106 4.16 -1.34 -9.15
C VAL A 106 4.03 -1.26 -7.64
N VAL A 107 3.82 -2.40 -6.97
CA VAL A 107 3.82 -2.50 -5.49
C VAL A 107 5.18 -2.07 -4.94
N LYS A 108 6.28 -2.53 -5.57
CA LYS A 108 7.65 -2.13 -5.20
C LYS A 108 7.85 -0.63 -5.31
N LYS A 109 7.51 -0.01 -6.45
CA LYS A 109 7.61 1.44 -6.64
C LYS A 109 6.79 2.23 -5.62
N ALA A 110 5.57 1.78 -5.34
CA ALA A 110 4.71 2.41 -4.32
C ALA A 110 5.32 2.32 -2.91
N ALA A 111 5.90 1.17 -2.55
CA ALA A 111 6.54 0.98 -1.25
C ALA A 111 7.80 1.86 -1.06
N TYR A 112 8.63 2.00 -2.09
CA TYR A 112 9.78 2.91 -2.04
C TYR A 112 9.35 4.36 -1.88
N ASN A 113 8.35 4.81 -2.65
CA ASN A 113 7.85 6.17 -2.51
C ASN A 113 7.21 6.39 -1.12
N TYR A 114 6.45 5.41 -0.62
CA TYR A 114 5.90 5.43 0.74
C TYR A 114 6.98 5.64 1.80
N ALA A 115 8.13 4.98 1.68
CA ALA A 115 9.23 5.13 2.64
C ALA A 115 9.81 6.55 2.73
N THR A 116 9.60 7.38 1.70
CA THR A 116 10.02 8.78 1.66
C THR A 116 9.01 9.75 2.27
N THR A 117 7.79 9.28 2.57
CA THR A 117 6.74 10.13 3.15
C THR A 117 7.05 10.47 4.60
N SER A 118 6.82 11.72 4.99
CA SER A 118 7.02 12.20 6.37
C SER A 118 5.66 12.58 6.98
N GLU A 119 5.49 12.33 8.29
CA GLU A 119 4.31 12.78 9.03
C GLU A 119 4.15 14.31 9.02
#